data_AF-A0A9E4SM69-F1
#
_entry.id   AF-A0A9E4SM69-F1
#
_cell.length_a   1.000
_cell.length_b   1.000
_cell.length_c   1.000
_cell.angle_alpha   90.00
_cell.angle_beta   90.00
_cell.angle_gamma   90.00
#
_symmetry.space_group_name_H-M   'P 1'
#
loop_
_entity.id
_entity.type
_entity.pdbx_description
1 polymer ?
#
loop_
_entity_poly.entity_id
_entity_poly.type
_entity_poly.pdbx_seq_one_letter_code
_entity_poly.pdbx_strand_id
1 'polypeptide(L)'
;MVFQAERGTGTKTQQADVAIHMALQGQWEQAVDLNRAILESFPADVDACNRLGKALTELGRYADARDSYMKAMEIDPLSLIARKNLSRLATLGKNAPKSKKAASQKLSPEMFIEERGKTTITALVHPDMDVANRLTAGDLVELAPDKKGNVFAQTMAGERFGDVESRLSQRLVKLLEGGNEYVTAISSLHEDGVKLFIRETRQGASQAGKLSFPTTVTESPSPNGERRTGRSVEDDASALDETDDVVAGGDDDSDGTDEGALKTRARGRLPGADGDDEHDD
;
A
#
# COMPACT_ATOMS: atom_id res chain seq x y z
N MET A 1 13.94 -25.18 -54.87
CA MET A 1 13.37 -25.95 -53.73
C MET A 1 14.56 -26.50 -52.97
N VAL A 2 14.82 -26.23 -51.69
CA VAL A 2 13.90 -26.16 -50.55
C VAL A 2 14.47 -25.15 -49.53
N PHE A 3 13.64 -24.19 -49.12
CA PHE A 3 13.83 -23.36 -47.94
C PHE A 3 12.93 -23.97 -46.87
N GLN A 4 13.50 -24.58 -45.82
CA GLN A 4 12.83 -25.11 -44.62
C GLN A 4 13.96 -25.71 -43.76
N ALA A 5 14.05 -25.59 -42.44
CA ALA A 5 13.35 -24.82 -41.44
C ALA A 5 14.20 -24.96 -40.16
N GLU A 6 15.19 -24.11 -39.93
CA GLU A 6 15.96 -24.10 -38.68
C GLU A 6 15.42 -23.03 -37.72
N ARG A 7 14.18 -23.23 -37.24
CA ARG A 7 13.69 -22.54 -36.05
C ARG A 7 13.53 -23.57 -34.94
N GLY A 8 14.67 -24.09 -34.49
CA GLY A 8 14.75 -24.98 -33.33
C GLY A 8 14.31 -24.25 -32.06
N THR A 9 13.10 -24.55 -31.62
CA THR A 9 12.69 -24.71 -30.22
C THR A 9 13.56 -23.97 -29.20
N GLY A 10 13.26 -22.69 -28.95
CA GLY A 10 13.51 -22.17 -27.61
C GLY A 10 12.76 -23.07 -26.63
N THR A 11 13.43 -23.56 -25.59
CA THR A 11 12.77 -24.38 -24.57
C THR A 11 11.56 -23.59 -24.04
N LYS A 12 10.47 -24.27 -23.65
CA LYS A 12 9.28 -23.62 -23.05
C LYS A 12 9.67 -22.52 -22.05
N THR A 13 10.68 -22.81 -21.23
CA THR A 13 11.27 -21.89 -20.27
C THR A 13 11.83 -20.63 -20.93
N GLN A 14 12.61 -20.76 -22.00
CA GLN A 14 13.15 -19.61 -22.72
C GLN A 14 12.05 -18.73 -23.33
N GLN A 15 11.00 -19.34 -23.91
CA GLN A 15 9.86 -18.57 -24.42
C GLN A 15 9.09 -17.88 -23.28
N ALA A 16 8.94 -18.56 -22.14
CA ALA A 16 8.30 -17.99 -20.95
C ALA A 16 9.11 -16.80 -20.40
N ASP A 17 10.44 -16.90 -20.35
CA ASP A 17 11.32 -15.84 -19.88
C ASP A 17 11.23 -14.61 -20.79
N VAL A 18 11.20 -14.81 -22.12
CA VAL A 18 10.99 -13.71 -23.08
C VAL A 18 9.61 -13.10 -22.89
N ALA A 19 8.55 -13.90 -22.70
CA ALA A 19 7.21 -13.38 -22.47
C ALA A 19 7.12 -12.54 -21.18
N ILE A 20 7.79 -12.99 -20.11
CA ILE A 20 7.90 -12.24 -18.85
C ILE A 20 8.66 -10.93 -19.08
N HIS A 21 9.78 -10.98 -19.80
CA HIS A 21 10.57 -9.79 -20.10
C HIS A 21 9.76 -8.75 -20.91
N MET A 22 9.04 -9.17 -21.95
CA MET A 22 8.16 -8.28 -22.71
C MET A 22 7.07 -7.65 -21.84
N ALA A 23 6.48 -8.43 -20.92
CA ALA A 23 5.51 -7.93 -19.95
C ALA A 23 6.12 -6.89 -18.99
N LEU A 24 7.34 -7.11 -18.49
CA LEU A 24 8.04 -6.15 -17.63
C LEU A 24 8.35 -4.83 -18.36
N GLN A 25 8.55 -4.88 -19.68
CA GLN A 25 8.73 -3.71 -20.54
C GLN A 25 7.41 -3.03 -20.97
N GLY A 26 6.26 -3.53 -20.51
CA GLY A 26 4.94 -3.02 -20.89
C GLY A 26 4.52 -3.36 -22.33
N GLN A 27 5.23 -4.25 -23.01
CA GLN A 27 4.94 -4.71 -24.36
C GLN A 27 3.91 -5.86 -24.32
N TRP A 28 2.70 -5.53 -23.88
CA TRP A 28 1.66 -6.52 -23.56
C TRP A 28 1.16 -7.30 -24.77
N GLU A 29 1.04 -6.69 -25.95
CA GLU A 29 0.65 -7.41 -27.17
C GLU A 29 1.66 -8.52 -27.52
N GLN A 30 2.97 -8.23 -27.43
CA GLN A 30 4.01 -9.23 -27.68
C GLN A 30 3.99 -10.34 -26.62
N ALA A 31 3.75 -9.99 -25.36
CA ALA A 31 3.57 -10.97 -24.29
C ALA A 31 2.34 -11.87 -24.54
N VAL A 32 1.24 -11.34 -25.09
CA VAL A 32 0.06 -12.13 -25.49
C VAL A 32 0.44 -13.14 -26.56
N ASP A 33 1.12 -12.70 -27.62
CA ASP A 33 1.48 -13.57 -28.75
C ASP A 33 2.43 -14.70 -28.32
N LEU A 34 3.43 -14.38 -27.49
CA LEU A 34 4.34 -15.37 -26.94
C LEU A 34 3.64 -16.39 -26.04
N ASN A 35 2.76 -15.95 -25.13
CA ASN A 35 2.03 -16.88 -24.27
C ASN A 35 1.03 -17.74 -25.07
N ARG A 36 0.44 -17.23 -26.15
CA ARG A 36 -0.37 -18.04 -27.07
C ARG A 36 0.46 -19.11 -27.76
N ALA A 37 1.64 -18.76 -28.28
CA ALA A 37 2.56 -19.71 -28.90
C ALA A 37 3.00 -20.81 -27.91
N ILE A 38 3.25 -20.45 -26.64
CA ILE A 38 3.54 -21.44 -25.59
C ILE A 38 2.34 -22.38 -25.42
N LEU A 39 1.11 -21.86 -25.36
CA LEU A 39 -0.10 -22.65 -25.18
C LEU A 39 -0.46 -23.51 -26.40
N GLU A 40 -0.04 -23.14 -27.61
CA GLU A 40 -0.16 -24.01 -28.80
C GLU A 40 0.68 -25.27 -28.66
N SER A 41 1.88 -25.15 -28.05
CA SER A 41 2.78 -26.28 -27.83
C SER A 41 2.50 -27.01 -26.52
N PHE A 42 2.01 -26.30 -25.50
CA PHE A 42 1.75 -26.79 -24.15
C PHE A 42 0.36 -26.33 -23.66
N PRO A 43 -0.74 -26.96 -24.12
CA PRO A 43 -2.10 -26.49 -23.85
C PRO A 43 -2.51 -26.50 -22.38
N ALA A 44 -1.88 -27.34 -21.55
CA ALA A 44 -2.16 -27.49 -20.12
C ALA A 44 -1.21 -26.67 -19.22
N ASP A 45 -0.58 -25.62 -19.75
CA ASP A 45 0.32 -24.76 -18.99
C ASP A 45 -0.43 -23.69 -18.19
N VAL A 46 -0.64 -23.96 -16.90
CA VAL A 46 -1.30 -23.05 -15.94
C VAL A 46 -0.62 -21.68 -15.89
N ASP A 47 0.71 -21.64 -15.89
CA ASP A 47 1.47 -20.39 -15.78
C ASP A 47 1.36 -19.56 -17.07
N ALA A 48 1.37 -20.20 -18.24
CA ALA A 48 1.14 -19.52 -19.51
C ALA A 48 -0.30 -18.96 -19.61
N CYS A 49 -1.31 -19.71 -19.16
CA CYS A 49 -2.69 -19.21 -19.05
C CYS A 49 -2.78 -17.99 -18.12
N ASN A 50 -2.11 -18.03 -16.96
CA ASN A 50 -2.07 -16.92 -16.01
C ASN A 50 -1.35 -15.69 -16.58
N ARG A 51 -0.20 -15.87 -17.24
CA ARG A 51 0.55 -14.80 -17.90
C ARG A 51 -0.24 -14.18 -19.05
N LEU A 52 -0.91 -15.00 -19.86
CA LEU A 52 -1.80 -14.55 -20.93
C LEU A 52 -2.96 -13.72 -20.37
N GLY A 53 -3.65 -14.22 -19.34
CA GLY A 53 -4.73 -13.50 -18.67
C GLY A 53 -4.27 -12.15 -18.12
N LYS A 54 -3.05 -12.08 -17.56
CA LYS A 54 -2.49 -10.82 -17.08
C LYS A 54 -2.24 -9.85 -18.23
N ALA A 55 -1.55 -10.27 -19.27
CA ALA A 55 -1.28 -9.40 -20.42
C ALA A 55 -2.58 -8.87 -21.07
N LEU A 56 -3.62 -9.71 -21.19
CA LEU A 56 -4.93 -9.29 -21.69
C LEU A 56 -5.65 -8.30 -20.76
N THR A 57 -5.50 -8.46 -19.44
CA THR A 57 -6.05 -7.53 -18.45
C THR A 57 -5.43 -6.13 -18.59
N GLU A 58 -4.11 -6.07 -18.74
CA GLU A 58 -3.36 -4.81 -18.93
C GLU A 58 -3.72 -4.11 -20.26
N LEU A 59 -4.11 -4.90 -21.27
CA LEU A 59 -4.64 -4.39 -22.54
C LEU A 59 -6.11 -3.95 -22.48
N GLY A 60 -6.78 -4.12 -21.34
CA GLY A 60 -8.21 -3.85 -21.17
C GLY A 60 -9.13 -4.87 -21.87
N ARG A 61 -8.58 -6.00 -22.32
CA ARG A 61 -9.32 -7.10 -22.97
C ARG A 61 -9.88 -8.06 -21.92
N TYR A 62 -10.78 -7.56 -21.06
CA TYR A 62 -11.22 -8.27 -19.86
C TYR A 62 -11.97 -9.57 -20.12
N ALA A 63 -12.72 -9.68 -21.22
CA ALA A 63 -13.40 -10.92 -21.60
C ALA A 63 -12.38 -12.02 -21.92
N ASP A 64 -11.44 -11.76 -22.82
CA ASP A 64 -10.37 -12.71 -23.19
C ASP A 64 -9.49 -13.06 -21.97
N ALA A 65 -9.24 -12.09 -21.09
CA ALA A 65 -8.50 -12.30 -19.85
C ALA A 65 -9.22 -13.27 -18.91
N ARG A 66 -10.53 -13.10 -18.74
CA ARG A 66 -11.38 -13.97 -17.94
C ARG A 66 -11.33 -15.41 -18.45
N ASP A 67 -11.45 -15.60 -19.76
CA ASP A 67 -11.38 -16.94 -20.37
C ASP A 67 -10.02 -17.61 -20.11
N SER A 68 -8.94 -16.84 -20.17
CA SER A 68 -7.58 -17.34 -19.90
C SER A 68 -7.39 -17.77 -18.45
N TYR A 69 -7.89 -16.99 -17.48
CA TYR A 69 -7.85 -17.37 -16.07
C TYR A 69 -8.80 -18.51 -15.72
N MET A 70 -9.96 -18.61 -16.37
CA MET A 70 -10.86 -19.76 -16.22
C MET A 70 -10.19 -21.04 -16.69
N LYS A 71 -9.51 -21.02 -17.84
CA LYS A 71 -8.71 -22.17 -18.31
C LYS A 71 -7.61 -22.56 -17.31
N ALA A 72 -6.93 -21.58 -16.70
CA ALA A 72 -5.96 -21.87 -15.65
C ALA A 72 -6.59 -22.60 -14.45
N MET A 73 -7.83 -22.23 -14.06
CA MET A 73 -8.58 -22.92 -13.00
C MET A 73 -9.15 -24.28 -13.41
N GLU A 74 -9.47 -24.48 -14.68
CA GLU A 74 -9.88 -25.79 -15.21
C GLU A 74 -8.73 -26.80 -15.14
N ILE A 75 -7.50 -26.34 -15.42
CA ILE A 75 -6.29 -27.18 -15.35
C ILE A 75 -5.85 -27.37 -13.89
N ASP A 76 -5.81 -26.29 -13.09
CA ASP A 76 -5.48 -26.30 -11.67
C ASP A 76 -6.54 -25.53 -10.85
N PRO A 77 -7.53 -26.24 -10.28
CA PRO A 77 -8.58 -25.63 -9.44
C PRO A 77 -8.06 -24.91 -8.18
N LEU A 78 -6.83 -25.22 -7.75
CA LEU A 78 -6.19 -24.61 -6.58
C LEU A 78 -5.34 -23.38 -6.92
N SER A 79 -5.29 -22.97 -8.19
CA SER A 79 -4.54 -21.79 -8.62
C SER A 79 -5.04 -20.50 -7.97
N LEU A 80 -4.34 -20.07 -6.90
CA LEU A 80 -4.66 -18.83 -6.17
C LEU A 80 -4.52 -17.60 -7.06
N ILE A 81 -3.57 -17.63 -8.00
CA ILE A 81 -3.32 -16.52 -8.94
C ILE A 81 -4.54 -16.33 -9.86
N ALA A 82 -5.02 -17.41 -10.48
CA ALA A 82 -6.19 -17.35 -11.37
C ALA A 82 -7.44 -16.89 -10.62
N ARG A 83 -7.69 -17.47 -9.43
CA ARG A 83 -8.83 -17.11 -8.58
C ARG A 83 -8.82 -15.63 -8.19
N LYS A 84 -7.69 -15.12 -7.71
CA LYS A 84 -7.54 -13.69 -7.33
C LYS A 84 -7.81 -12.76 -8.51
N ASN A 85 -7.26 -13.06 -9.68
CA ASN A 85 -7.47 -12.22 -10.86
C ASN A 85 -8.90 -12.30 -11.39
N LEU A 86 -9.57 -13.46 -11.30
CA LEU A 86 -10.99 -13.57 -11.66
C LEU A 86 -11.90 -12.77 -10.72
N SER A 87 -11.67 -12.82 -9.41
CA SER A 87 -12.39 -11.99 -8.45
C SER A 87 -12.23 -10.50 -8.78
N ARG A 88 -11.00 -10.07 -9.07
CA ARG A 88 -10.70 -8.70 -9.49
C ARG A 88 -11.38 -8.32 -10.82
N LEU A 89 -11.38 -9.21 -11.81
CA LEU A 89 -12.08 -8.94 -13.08
C LEU A 89 -13.60 -8.87 -12.90
N ALA A 90 -14.17 -9.61 -11.94
CA ALA A 90 -15.60 -9.57 -11.63
C ALA A 90 -16.04 -8.23 -11.01
N THR A 91 -15.17 -7.57 -10.23
CA THR A 91 -15.45 -6.21 -9.73
C THR A 91 -15.29 -5.17 -10.84
N LEU A 92 -14.27 -5.33 -11.69
CA LEU A 92 -14.02 -4.45 -12.85
C LEU A 92 -15.15 -4.48 -13.88
N GLY A 93 -15.69 -5.65 -14.21
CA GLY A 93 -16.73 -5.80 -15.23
C GLY A 93 -18.07 -5.15 -14.89
N LYS A 94 -18.34 -4.86 -13.61
CA LYS A 94 -19.57 -4.16 -13.17
C LYS A 94 -19.46 -2.64 -13.36
N ASN A 95 -18.25 -2.09 -13.34
CA ASN A 95 -17.99 -0.64 -13.27
C ASN A 95 -17.05 -0.13 -14.38
N ALA A 96 -16.72 -0.94 -15.40
CA ALA A 96 -15.80 -0.53 -16.47
C ALA A 96 -16.46 0.46 -17.45
N PRO A 97 -15.99 1.72 -17.55
CA PRO A 97 -16.30 2.53 -18.73
C PRO A 97 -15.68 1.87 -19.98
N LYS A 98 -16.39 1.94 -21.11
CA LYS A 98 -15.92 1.45 -22.43
C LYS A 98 -14.79 2.32 -23.02
N SER A 99 -13.85 2.81 -22.22
CA SER A 99 -12.76 3.66 -22.69
C SER A 99 -11.46 2.87 -22.83
N LYS A 100 -10.87 2.92 -24.03
CA LYS A 100 -9.49 2.53 -24.28
C LYS A 100 -8.55 3.46 -23.48
N LYS A 101 -7.74 2.84 -22.62
CA LYS A 101 -6.52 3.34 -21.96
C LYS A 101 -6.67 4.44 -20.91
N ALA A 102 -6.16 4.14 -19.71
CA ALA A 102 -5.08 4.93 -19.15
C ALA A 102 -3.85 4.01 -19.16
N ALA A 103 -2.82 4.36 -19.92
CA ALA A 103 -1.55 3.66 -19.84
C ALA A 103 -1.06 3.81 -18.39
N SER A 104 -1.06 2.72 -17.63
CA SER A 104 -0.44 2.75 -16.33
C SER A 104 1.05 2.88 -16.55
N GLN A 105 1.60 4.03 -16.18
CA GLN A 105 3.03 4.22 -16.19
C GLN A 105 3.57 3.37 -15.04
N LYS A 106 4.07 2.17 -15.37
CA LYS A 106 4.64 1.25 -14.40
C LYS A 106 6.01 1.72 -13.98
N LEU A 107 6.28 1.67 -12.68
CA LEU A 107 7.60 1.97 -12.13
C LEU A 107 8.61 0.87 -12.47
N SER A 108 9.87 1.28 -12.65
CA SER A 108 10.96 0.33 -12.80
C SER A 108 11.23 -0.38 -11.45
N PRO A 109 11.69 -1.64 -11.47
CA PRO A 109 11.95 -2.40 -10.24
C PRO A 109 12.93 -1.72 -9.28
N GLU A 110 13.87 -0.90 -9.78
CA GLU A 110 14.80 -0.16 -8.91
C GLU A 110 14.10 0.88 -8.02
N MET A 111 12.94 1.39 -8.43
CA MET A 111 12.20 2.37 -7.66
C MET A 111 11.53 1.78 -6.41
N PHE A 112 11.38 0.45 -6.33
CA PHE A 112 10.83 -0.25 -5.15
C PHE A 112 11.86 -0.59 -4.07
N ILE A 113 13.12 -0.19 -4.25
CA ILE A 113 14.15 -0.40 -3.22
C ILE A 113 13.81 0.49 -2.02
N GLU A 114 13.62 -0.13 -0.85
CA GLU A 114 13.42 0.57 0.42
C GLU A 114 14.73 1.25 0.85
N GLU A 115 14.71 2.58 0.93
CA GLU A 115 15.79 3.39 1.47
C GLU A 115 15.35 3.98 2.81
N ARG A 116 16.08 3.63 3.88
CA ARG A 116 15.84 4.17 5.22
C ARG A 116 15.78 5.70 5.17
N GLY A 117 14.70 6.27 5.69
CA GLY A 117 14.53 7.72 5.73
C GLY A 117 13.87 8.37 4.51
N LYS A 118 13.82 7.66 3.36
CA LYS A 118 13.33 8.19 2.07
C LYS A 118 12.14 7.44 1.50
N THR A 119 11.91 6.20 1.93
CA THR A 119 10.75 5.40 1.50
C THR A 119 9.85 5.06 2.66
N THR A 120 8.54 4.97 2.41
CA THR A 120 7.56 4.44 3.34
C THR A 120 6.47 3.67 2.62
N ILE A 121 5.85 2.71 3.31
CA ILE A 121 4.64 2.02 2.85
C ILE A 121 3.49 2.42 3.75
N THR A 122 2.39 2.87 3.18
CA THR A 122 1.19 3.29 3.93
C THR A 122 -0.06 2.66 3.33
N ALA A 123 -1.06 2.36 4.18
CA ALA A 123 -2.36 1.92 3.73
C ALA A 123 -3.29 3.12 3.54
N LEU A 124 -4.08 3.12 2.47
CA LEU A 124 -5.10 4.13 2.26
C LEU A 124 -6.26 3.96 3.25
N VAL A 125 -6.71 5.09 3.78
CA VAL A 125 -7.90 5.24 4.60
C VAL A 125 -9.09 5.43 3.65
N HIS A 126 -10.14 4.62 3.83
CA HIS A 126 -11.35 4.60 2.99
C HIS A 126 -11.06 4.56 1.47
N PRO A 127 -10.38 3.51 0.97
CA PRO A 127 -10.10 3.41 -0.45
C PRO A 127 -11.39 3.21 -1.25
N ASP A 128 -11.54 3.97 -2.33
CA ASP A 128 -12.53 3.68 -3.36
C ASP A 128 -12.05 2.48 -4.18
N MET A 129 -12.64 1.32 -3.88
CA MET A 129 -12.24 0.06 -4.52
C MET A 129 -12.66 -0.01 -5.99
N ASP A 130 -13.63 0.78 -6.44
CA ASP A 130 -14.01 0.81 -7.86
C ASP A 130 -12.92 1.44 -8.69
N VAL A 131 -12.32 2.51 -8.19
CA VAL A 131 -11.15 3.15 -8.81
C VAL A 131 -9.90 2.30 -8.60
N ALA A 132 -9.64 1.84 -7.37
CA ALA A 132 -8.43 1.08 -7.05
C ALA A 132 -8.33 -0.25 -7.81
N ASN A 133 -9.45 -0.95 -8.05
CA ASN A 133 -9.46 -2.19 -8.81
C ASN A 133 -9.04 -2.02 -10.29
N ARG A 134 -9.14 -0.80 -10.84
CA ARG A 134 -8.64 -0.49 -12.19
C ARG A 134 -7.12 -0.38 -12.24
N LEU A 135 -6.47 -0.21 -11.09
CA LEU A 135 -5.04 -0.01 -10.98
C LEU A 135 -4.33 -1.30 -10.54
N THR A 136 -3.10 -1.52 -11.00
CA THR A 136 -2.28 -2.69 -10.67
C THR A 136 -1.12 -2.31 -9.76
N ALA A 137 -0.57 -3.30 -9.05
CA ALA A 137 0.67 -3.08 -8.30
C ALA A 137 1.79 -2.68 -9.28
N GLY A 138 2.49 -1.59 -8.96
CA GLY A 138 3.45 -0.94 -9.86
C GLY A 138 2.93 0.32 -10.55
N ASP A 139 1.61 0.53 -10.59
CA ASP A 139 1.03 1.72 -11.21
C ASP A 139 1.33 2.98 -10.41
N LEU A 140 1.69 4.05 -11.12
CA LEU A 140 1.89 5.37 -10.55
C LEU A 140 0.58 6.03 -10.14
N VAL A 141 0.62 6.67 -8.98
CA VAL A 141 -0.46 7.48 -8.43
C VAL A 141 0.12 8.79 -7.91
N GLU A 142 -0.70 9.83 -7.89
CA GLU A 142 -0.31 11.15 -7.41
C GLU A 142 -0.84 11.37 -6.00
N LEU A 143 -0.04 12.05 -5.17
CA LEU A 143 -0.46 12.50 -3.86
C LEU A 143 -0.71 14.00 -3.92
N ALA A 144 -1.90 14.42 -3.52
CA ALA A 144 -2.29 15.81 -3.51
C ALA A 144 -2.78 16.25 -2.12
N PRO A 145 -2.38 17.44 -1.64
CA PRO A 145 -2.92 18.00 -0.41
C PRO A 145 -4.34 18.54 -0.62
N ASP A 146 -5.23 18.32 0.35
CA ASP A 146 -6.53 18.97 0.46
C ASP A 146 -6.41 20.27 1.28
N LYS A 147 -7.38 21.17 1.14
CA LYS A 147 -7.49 22.45 1.86
C LYS A 147 -7.53 22.30 3.38
N LYS A 148 -7.81 21.09 3.88
CA LYS A 148 -7.87 20.75 5.31
C LYS A 148 -6.54 20.23 5.87
N GLY A 149 -5.47 20.19 5.07
CA GLY A 149 -4.16 19.68 5.50
C GLY A 149 -4.05 18.14 5.53
N ASN A 150 -4.95 17.45 4.83
CA ASN A 150 -4.85 16.01 4.58
C ASN A 150 -4.23 15.75 3.21
N VAL A 151 -3.64 14.59 3.00
CA VAL A 151 -3.15 14.16 1.69
C VAL A 151 -4.01 13.01 1.20
N PHE A 152 -4.43 13.07 -0.05
CA PHE A 152 -5.19 12.01 -0.70
C PHE A 152 -4.46 11.48 -1.93
N ALA A 153 -4.76 10.25 -2.31
CA ALA A 153 -4.25 9.61 -3.50
C ALA A 153 -5.23 9.75 -4.67
N GLN A 154 -4.70 10.09 -5.85
CA GLN A 154 -5.44 10.18 -7.09
C GLN A 154 -4.72 9.46 -8.23
N THR A 155 -5.48 8.99 -9.21
CA THR A 155 -4.90 8.41 -10.44
C THR A 155 -4.19 9.49 -11.25
N MET A 156 -3.36 9.10 -12.23
CA MET A 156 -2.78 10.04 -13.21
C MET A 156 -3.83 10.82 -14.02
N ALA A 157 -5.09 10.37 -14.01
CA ALA A 157 -6.22 11.07 -14.62
C ALA A 157 -6.90 12.07 -13.66
N GLY A 158 -6.40 12.24 -12.43
CA GLY A 158 -6.94 13.14 -11.41
C GLY A 158 -8.12 12.56 -10.61
N GLU A 159 -8.37 11.26 -10.70
CA GLU A 159 -9.48 10.62 -9.99
C GLU A 159 -9.04 10.19 -8.59
N ARG A 160 -9.58 10.81 -7.55
CA ARG A 160 -9.29 10.49 -6.14
C ARG A 160 -9.83 9.12 -5.77
N PHE A 161 -9.04 8.31 -5.05
CA PHE A 161 -9.44 6.95 -4.65
C PHE A 161 -9.04 6.54 -3.23
N GLY A 162 -8.62 7.47 -2.38
CA GLY A 162 -8.44 7.23 -0.94
C GLY A 162 -7.62 8.31 -0.25
N ASP A 163 -7.60 8.29 1.07
CA ASP A 163 -6.86 9.24 1.91
C ASP A 163 -5.61 8.59 2.52
N VAL A 164 -4.54 9.38 2.71
CA VAL A 164 -3.35 8.94 3.45
C VAL A 164 -3.59 9.15 4.95
N GLU A 165 -3.06 8.27 5.80
CA GLU A 165 -3.17 8.37 7.27
C GLU A 165 -2.88 9.79 7.77
N SER A 166 -3.69 10.30 8.70
CA SER A 166 -3.64 11.70 9.17
C SER A 166 -2.25 12.16 9.62
N ARG A 167 -1.51 11.33 10.36
CA ARG A 167 -0.15 11.71 10.82
C ARG A 167 0.83 11.85 9.66
N LEU A 168 0.79 10.91 8.73
CA LEU A 168 1.63 10.94 7.54
C LEU A 168 1.22 12.09 6.62
N SER A 169 -0.08 12.33 6.45
CA SER A 169 -0.65 13.45 5.71
C SER A 169 -0.12 14.80 6.19
N GLN A 170 -0.23 15.09 7.49
CA GLN A 170 0.25 16.36 8.06
C GLN A 170 1.75 16.57 7.84
N ARG A 171 2.53 15.49 7.86
CA ARG A 171 3.96 15.54 7.57
C ARG A 171 4.22 15.81 6.08
N LEU A 172 3.54 15.07 5.20
CA LEU A 172 3.67 15.21 3.75
C LEU A 172 3.29 16.62 3.28
N VAL A 173 2.24 17.24 3.83
CA VAL A 173 1.88 18.63 3.50
C VAL A 173 3.07 19.57 3.73
N LYS A 174 3.69 19.54 4.92
CA LYS A 174 4.83 20.41 5.25
C LYS A 174 6.04 20.15 4.36
N LEU A 175 6.26 18.90 3.96
CA LEU A 175 7.40 18.52 3.13
C LEU A 175 7.17 18.89 1.65
N LEU A 176 5.95 18.71 1.13
CA LEU A 176 5.53 19.15 -0.20
C LEU A 176 5.60 20.67 -0.32
N GLU A 177 5.09 21.42 0.68
CA GLU A 177 5.25 22.88 0.77
C GLU A 177 6.72 23.30 0.84
N GLY A 178 7.56 22.48 1.48
CA GLY A 178 9.00 22.63 1.55
C GLY A 178 9.77 22.29 0.27
N GLY A 179 9.06 21.95 -0.82
CA GLY A 179 9.64 21.65 -2.13
C GLY A 179 10.16 20.22 -2.31
N ASN A 180 9.77 19.29 -1.43
CA ASN A 180 10.08 17.87 -1.64
C ASN A 180 9.19 17.27 -2.74
N GLU A 181 9.79 16.42 -3.57
CA GLU A 181 9.08 15.65 -4.59
C GLU A 181 9.04 14.19 -4.19
N TYR A 182 7.87 13.57 -4.40
CA TYR A 182 7.63 12.18 -4.09
C TYR A 182 7.08 11.47 -5.31
N VAL A 183 7.55 10.25 -5.51
CA VAL A 183 6.92 9.31 -6.44
C VAL A 183 6.19 8.27 -5.63
N THR A 184 4.94 8.01 -6.02
CA THR A 184 4.06 7.08 -5.30
C THR A 184 3.54 6.00 -6.24
N ALA A 185 3.61 4.76 -5.75
CA ALA A 185 3.20 3.56 -6.46
C ALA A 185 2.18 2.78 -5.67
N ILE A 186 1.33 2.01 -6.34
CA ILE A 186 0.57 0.96 -5.66
C ILE A 186 1.52 -0.20 -5.36
N SER A 187 1.70 -0.51 -4.08
CA SER A 187 2.48 -1.66 -3.62
C SER A 187 1.63 -2.92 -3.62
N SER A 188 0.43 -2.85 -3.05
CA SER A 188 -0.49 -3.97 -3.03
C SER A 188 -1.96 -3.54 -3.04
N LEU A 189 -2.80 -4.41 -3.59
CA LEU A 189 -4.24 -4.26 -3.64
C LEU A 189 -4.87 -5.56 -3.12
N HIS A 190 -5.58 -5.48 -1.99
CA HIS A 190 -6.29 -6.60 -1.37
C HIS A 190 -7.74 -6.22 -1.10
N GLU A 191 -8.57 -7.20 -0.75
CA GLU A 191 -9.95 -6.96 -0.28
C GLU A 191 -9.97 -6.08 0.98
N ASP A 192 -8.93 -6.21 1.82
CA ASP A 192 -8.77 -5.45 3.07
C ASP A 192 -8.22 -4.03 2.87
N GLY A 193 -7.88 -3.63 1.63
CA GLY A 193 -7.48 -2.26 1.29
C GLY A 193 -6.31 -2.12 0.31
N VAL A 194 -5.91 -0.86 0.09
CA VAL A 194 -4.86 -0.46 -0.86
C VAL A 194 -3.63 -0.01 -0.10
N LYS A 195 -2.44 -0.51 -0.46
CA LYS A 195 -1.16 -0.04 0.09
C LYS A 195 -0.38 0.72 -0.97
N LEU A 196 0.16 1.86 -0.57
CA LEU A 196 1.00 2.72 -1.38
C LEU A 196 2.45 2.63 -0.92
N PHE A 197 3.36 2.61 -1.87
CA PHE A 197 4.78 2.82 -1.68
C PHE A 197 5.11 4.26 -2.07
N ILE A 198 5.63 5.06 -1.13
CA ILE A 198 5.98 6.46 -1.32
C ILE A 198 7.49 6.58 -1.20
N ARG A 199 8.13 7.20 -2.20
CA ARG A 199 9.57 7.43 -2.24
C ARG A 199 9.88 8.89 -2.53
N GLU A 200 10.72 9.48 -1.69
CA GLU A 200 11.30 10.81 -1.94
C GLU A 200 12.26 10.72 -3.13
N THR A 201 12.01 11.52 -4.17
CA THR A 201 12.89 11.64 -5.34
C THR A 201 13.72 12.91 -5.31
N ARG A 202 13.21 13.96 -4.69
CA ARG A 202 13.92 15.23 -4.51
C ARG A 202 13.61 15.80 -3.13
N GLN A 203 14.64 16.28 -2.46
CA GLN A 203 14.50 17.08 -1.26
C GLN A 203 14.62 18.56 -1.64
N GLY A 204 13.67 19.39 -1.21
CA GLY A 204 13.71 20.83 -1.40
C GLY A 204 14.82 21.46 -0.56
N ALA A 205 15.37 22.58 -1.02
CA ALA A 205 16.46 23.27 -0.33
C ALA A 205 16.12 23.64 1.13
N SER A 206 14.85 23.98 1.40
CA SER A 206 14.34 24.28 2.74
C SER A 206 14.16 23.06 3.66
N GLN A 207 14.25 21.84 3.12
CA GLN A 207 14.12 20.60 3.89
C GLN A 207 15.42 19.81 3.96
N ALA A 208 16.53 20.34 3.44
CA ALA A 208 17.83 19.67 3.40
C ALA A 208 18.22 19.10 4.78
N GLY A 209 18.53 17.81 4.83
CA GLY A 209 18.93 17.11 6.05
C GLY A 209 17.79 16.59 6.94
N LYS A 210 16.52 16.93 6.67
CA LYS A 210 15.36 16.36 7.37
C LYS A 210 14.87 15.10 6.68
N LEU A 211 14.93 13.95 7.36
CA LEU A 211 14.41 12.69 6.82
C LEU A 211 12.91 12.78 6.56
N SER A 212 12.43 12.40 5.38
CA SER A 212 11.00 12.35 5.09
C SER A 212 10.28 11.31 5.95
N PHE A 213 10.90 10.17 6.23
CA PHE A 213 10.29 9.08 6.99
C PHE A 213 11.24 8.53 8.07
N PRO A 214 11.27 9.13 9.29
CA PRO A 214 12.13 8.64 10.36
C PRO A 214 11.69 7.25 10.80
N THR A 215 12.61 6.29 10.85
CA THR A 215 12.36 5.00 11.49
C THR A 215 12.24 5.25 12.99
N THR A 216 11.03 5.13 13.55
CA THR A 216 10.89 5.02 15.00
C THR A 216 11.62 3.75 15.43
N VAL A 217 12.83 3.89 15.94
CA VAL A 217 13.38 2.90 16.86
C VAL A 217 12.55 3.04 18.12
N THR A 218 11.40 2.38 18.15
CA THR A 218 10.80 2.05 19.43
C THR A 218 11.79 1.13 20.12
N GLU A 219 12.60 1.69 21.02
CA GLU A 219 13.27 0.91 22.05
C GLU A 219 12.18 0.17 22.80
N SER A 220 11.96 -1.09 22.42
CA SER A 220 11.25 -2.03 23.29
C SER A 220 12.01 -2.03 24.61
N PRO A 221 11.34 -1.84 25.77
CA PRO A 221 12.01 -1.95 27.04
C PRO A 221 12.49 -3.40 27.17
N SER A 222 13.80 -3.60 27.02
CA SER A 222 14.43 -4.89 27.32
C SER A 222 14.10 -5.24 28.78
N PRO A 223 13.70 -6.49 29.10
CA PRO A 223 13.28 -6.86 30.45
C PRO A 223 14.44 -6.95 31.45
N ASN A 224 15.69 -6.78 31.01
CA ASN A 224 16.86 -6.86 31.88
C ASN A 224 17.47 -5.48 32.07
N GLY A 225 17.24 -4.96 33.27
CA GLY A 225 17.78 -3.69 33.70
C GLY A 225 19.29 -3.73 33.86
N GLU A 226 19.96 -2.78 33.24
CA GLU A 226 21.14 -2.15 33.80
C GLU A 226 21.00 -0.65 33.58
N ARG A 227 20.79 0.08 34.68
CA ARG A 227 20.83 1.54 34.69
C ARG A 227 22.24 1.98 34.30
N ARG A 228 22.40 2.52 33.09
CA ARG A 228 23.54 3.39 32.76
C ARG A 228 23.05 4.82 32.72
N THR A 229 23.37 5.53 33.79
CA THR A 229 23.39 7.00 33.85
C THR A 229 24.28 7.53 32.74
N GLY A 230 23.71 8.31 31.82
CA GLY A 230 24.38 8.83 30.64
C GLY A 230 23.81 10.17 30.23
N ARG A 231 24.04 11.17 31.09
CA ARG A 231 24.28 12.60 30.78
C ARG A 231 23.67 13.13 29.49
N SER A 232 22.57 13.88 29.62
CA SER A 232 22.12 14.86 28.62
C SER A 232 23.28 15.80 28.29
N VAL A 233 23.70 15.80 27.03
CA VAL A 233 24.50 16.89 26.47
C VAL A 233 23.49 17.82 25.80
N GLU A 234 23.04 18.80 26.56
CA GLU A 234 22.51 20.04 26.00
C GLU A 234 23.75 20.83 25.55
N ASP A 235 23.96 20.93 24.23
CA ASP A 235 24.96 21.84 23.67
C ASP A 235 24.34 23.24 23.60
N ASP A 236 24.85 24.06 24.52
CA ASP A 236 24.80 25.51 24.56
C ASP A 236 25.48 26.13 23.32
N ALA A 237 24.83 27.11 22.72
CA ALA A 237 25.49 28.11 21.89
C ALA A 237 24.85 29.50 22.07
N SER A 238 25.40 30.21 23.06
CA SER A 238 25.82 31.62 23.03
C SER A 238 24.77 32.73 23.21
N ALA A 239 24.66 33.18 24.47
CA ALA A 239 25.15 34.48 24.97
C ALA A 239 24.84 35.77 24.17
N LEU A 240 23.84 36.51 24.65
CA LEU A 240 23.75 37.97 24.81
C LEU A 240 22.73 38.18 25.95
N ASP A 241 22.77 39.16 26.85
CA ASP A 241 23.70 40.15 27.38
C ASP A 241 22.97 40.64 28.66
N GLU A 242 23.70 41.20 29.60
CA GLU A 242 23.32 41.56 30.95
C GLU A 242 22.13 42.55 31.04
N THR A 243 21.28 42.43 32.06
CA THR A 243 21.14 43.45 33.13
C THR A 243 20.17 43.00 34.22
N ASP A 244 20.62 43.17 35.47
CA ASP A 244 19.89 43.20 36.74
C ASP A 244 18.57 43.99 36.69
N ASP A 245 17.55 43.52 37.42
CA ASP A 245 16.92 44.33 38.49
C ASP A 245 15.90 43.52 39.35
N VAL A 246 16.37 43.17 40.55
CA VAL A 246 15.79 43.36 41.90
C VAL A 246 14.28 43.16 42.27
N VAL A 247 14.12 42.38 43.35
CA VAL A 247 13.15 42.35 44.50
C VAL A 247 11.70 41.84 44.37
N ALA A 248 11.38 41.04 45.42
CA ALA A 248 10.11 40.84 46.14
C ALA A 248 9.11 39.88 45.48
N GLY A 249 8.58 38.86 46.15
CA GLY A 249 8.48 38.56 47.58
C GLY A 249 7.13 37.84 47.79
N GLY A 250 7.01 37.05 48.85
CA GLY A 250 5.70 36.61 49.36
C GLY A 250 5.54 35.10 49.47
N ASP A 251 5.77 34.63 50.69
CA ASP A 251 5.36 33.35 51.26
C ASP A 251 3.82 33.22 51.36
N ASP A 252 3.32 31.98 51.30
CA ASP A 252 2.29 31.32 52.14
C ASP A 252 1.74 30.11 51.34
N ASP A 253 2.02 28.84 51.68
CA ASP A 253 1.48 28.04 52.80
C ASP A 253 -0.05 28.26 52.98
N SER A 254 -0.95 27.29 53.10
CA SER A 254 -0.95 25.88 53.51
C SER A 254 -2.41 25.39 53.27
N ASP A 255 -2.62 24.16 52.81
CA ASP A 255 -3.01 22.97 53.60
C ASP A 255 -4.51 22.87 53.98
N GLY A 256 -5.00 21.62 54.03
CA GLY A 256 -6.28 21.21 54.62
C GLY A 256 -7.17 20.40 53.67
N THR A 257 -7.01 19.07 53.55
CA THR A 257 -7.67 18.00 54.36
C THR A 257 -9.19 17.89 54.11
N ASP A 258 -9.89 16.76 54.18
CA ASP A 258 -9.66 15.30 54.27
C ASP A 258 -11.10 14.67 54.33
N GLU A 259 -11.20 13.35 54.17
CA GLU A 259 -12.33 12.47 54.53
C GLU A 259 -13.66 12.62 53.76
N GLY A 260 -14.37 11.57 53.35
CA GLY A 260 -14.32 10.15 53.67
C GLY A 260 -15.76 9.61 53.56
N ALA A 261 -15.95 8.38 53.04
CA ALA A 261 -16.96 7.41 53.51
C ALA A 261 -17.21 6.27 52.50
N LEU A 262 -16.81 5.07 52.91
CA LEU A 262 -17.31 3.78 52.45
C LEU A 262 -18.74 3.50 52.99
N LYS A 263 -19.54 2.74 52.24
CA LYS A 263 -20.56 1.77 52.72
C LYS A 263 -21.06 0.89 51.54
N THR A 264 -20.60 -0.35 51.42
CA THR A 264 -21.24 -1.64 51.83
C THR A 264 -22.36 -2.20 50.93
N ARG A 265 -22.02 -3.34 50.28
CA ARG A 265 -22.79 -4.56 49.93
C ARG A 265 -24.33 -4.57 49.98
N ALA A 266 -24.94 -5.15 48.94
CA ALA A 266 -25.95 -6.21 49.07
C ALA A 266 -26.07 -7.07 47.79
N ARG A 267 -26.29 -8.37 47.99
CA ARG A 267 -26.50 -9.44 47.00
C ARG A 267 -27.98 -9.55 46.58
N GLY A 268 -28.22 -10.13 45.41
CA GLY A 268 -29.46 -10.83 45.03
C GLY A 268 -29.83 -10.56 43.57
N ARG A 269 -30.38 -11.46 42.76
CA ARG A 269 -30.75 -12.89 42.84
C ARG A 269 -31.24 -13.22 41.41
N LEU A 270 -30.85 -14.36 40.83
CA LEU A 270 -31.48 -14.91 39.63
C LEU A 270 -32.87 -15.46 39.96
N PRO A 271 -33.79 -15.47 38.98
CA PRO A 271 -34.29 -16.72 38.39
C PRO A 271 -34.31 -16.61 36.85
N GLY A 272 -34.23 -17.65 36.02
CA GLY A 272 -34.54 -19.07 36.18
C GLY A 272 -35.87 -19.39 35.45
N ALA A 273 -35.77 -20.26 34.42
CA ALA A 273 -36.84 -21.10 33.82
C ALA A 273 -37.92 -20.43 32.94
N ASP A 274 -38.54 -21.05 31.92
CA ASP A 274 -38.41 -22.32 31.16
C ASP A 274 -39.48 -22.23 30.02
N GLY A 275 -39.40 -23.12 29.01
CA GLY A 275 -40.49 -23.43 28.06
C GLY A 275 -40.12 -23.14 26.59
N ASP A 276 -39.56 -24.08 25.83
CA ASP A 276 -40.11 -25.34 25.27
C ASP A 276 -41.19 -25.15 24.18
N ASP A 277 -40.90 -25.80 23.05
CA ASP A 277 -41.76 -26.44 22.04
C ASP A 277 -42.82 -25.60 21.30
N GLU A 278 -42.74 -25.59 19.96
CA GLU A 278 -43.57 -26.47 19.13
C GLU A 278 -43.21 -26.39 17.64
N HIS A 279 -43.26 -27.58 17.02
CA HIS A 279 -43.28 -27.87 15.60
C HIS A 279 -44.42 -27.16 14.85
N ASP A 280 -44.25 -26.88 13.55
CA ASP A 280 -45.15 -27.45 12.53
C ASP A 280 -44.63 -27.25 11.09
N ASP A 281 -44.77 -28.35 10.33
CA ASP A 281 -44.79 -28.58 8.87
C ASP A 281 -43.60 -28.22 7.95
#